data_AF-A0A938NGW3-F1
#
_entry.id   AF-A0A938NGW3-F1
#
_cell.length_a   1.000
_cell.length_b   1.000
_cell.length_c   1.000
_cell.angle_alpha   90.00
_cell.angle_beta   90.00
_cell.angle_gamma   90.00
#
_symmetry.space_group_name_H-M   'P 1'
#
loop_
_entity.id
_entity.type
_entity.pdbx_description
1 polymer ?
#
loop_
_entity_poly.entity_id
_entity_poly.type
_entity_poly.pdbx_seq_one_letter_code
_entity_poly.pdbx_strand_id
1 'polypeptide(L)'
;MAPLFSEGQLVSVVPDPTLPAAAIALTSGVDKNKPGPIVGPNDVLTVVDGELRNNAWVYAVRTQQGAIGWIGEPQLRAATP
;
A
#
# COMPACT_ATOMS: atom_id res chain seq x y z
N MET A 1 -13.60 -6.84 -11.58
CA MET A 1 -12.80 -5.60 -11.75
C MET A 1 -11.36 -6.01 -11.97
N ALA A 2 -10.64 -5.35 -12.88
CA ALA A 2 -9.20 -5.51 -12.97
C ALA A 2 -8.49 -4.71 -11.86
N PRO A 3 -7.30 -5.11 -11.40
CA PRO A 3 -6.51 -4.32 -10.47
C PRO A 3 -5.95 -3.06 -11.16
N LEU A 4 -5.85 -1.94 -10.42
CA LEU A 4 -5.19 -0.72 -10.90
C LEU A 4 -3.66 -0.83 -10.95
N PHE A 5 -3.08 -1.69 -10.12
CA PHE A 5 -1.63 -1.88 -10.03
C PHE A 5 -1.24 -3.32 -10.31
N SER A 6 -0.08 -3.49 -10.96
CA SER A 6 0.47 -4.82 -11.28
C SER A 6 1.67 -5.15 -10.38
N GLU A 7 1.96 -6.43 -10.22
CA GLU A 7 3.18 -6.89 -9.54
C GLU A 7 4.44 -6.26 -10.15
N GLY A 8 5.37 -5.84 -9.30
CA GLY A 8 6.61 -5.16 -9.68
C GLY A 8 6.45 -3.65 -9.95
N GLN A 9 5.21 -3.13 -9.98
CA GLN A 9 4.96 -1.71 -10.20
C GLN A 9 5.38 -0.87 -8.98
N LEU A 10 5.95 0.30 -9.26
CA LEU A 10 6.20 1.32 -8.24
C LEU A 10 4.93 2.13 -7.99
N VAL A 11 4.55 2.23 -6.72
CA VAL A 11 3.41 3.01 -6.24
C VAL A 11 3.87 3.93 -5.14
N SER A 12 3.12 5.01 -4.89
CA SER A 12 3.36 5.90 -3.75
C SER A 12 2.14 5.99 -2.85
N VAL A 13 2.39 6.20 -1.56
CA VAL A 13 1.33 6.38 -0.57
C VAL A 13 0.65 7.74 -0.79
N VAL A 14 -0.67 7.71 -0.92
CA VAL A 14 -1.51 8.90 -1.02
C VAL A 14 -1.59 9.56 0.37
N PRO A 15 -1.20 10.83 0.52
CA PRO A 15 -1.37 11.56 1.77
C PRO A 15 -2.86 11.74 2.09
N ASP A 16 -3.21 11.60 3.38
CA ASP A 16 -4.53 11.98 3.85
C ASP A 16 -4.70 13.51 3.72
N PRO A 17 -5.72 14.01 3.00
CA PRO A 17 -5.90 15.45 2.82
C PRO A 17 -6.21 16.18 4.14
N THR A 18 -6.72 15.49 5.14
CA THR A 18 -7.00 16.05 6.47
C THR A 18 -5.78 16.02 7.39
N LEU A 19 -4.87 15.06 7.17
CA LEU A 19 -3.61 14.92 7.90
C LEU A 19 -2.46 14.55 6.93
N PRO A 20 -1.94 15.51 6.15
CA PRO A 20 -1.01 15.21 5.05
C PRO A 20 0.32 14.59 5.48
N ALA A 21 0.68 14.74 6.76
CA ALA A 21 1.88 14.18 7.38
C ALA A 21 1.62 12.86 8.14
N ALA A 22 0.37 12.37 8.18
CA ALA A 22 0.04 11.16 8.90
C ALA A 22 0.69 9.94 8.23
N ALA A 23 1.43 9.19 9.03
CA ALA A 23 1.99 7.91 8.61
C ALA A 23 0.89 6.83 8.66
N ILE A 24 0.92 5.93 7.68
CA ILE A 24 -0.04 4.83 7.54
C ILE A 24 0.62 3.55 8.02
N ALA A 25 -0.03 2.84 8.93
CA ALA A 25 0.40 1.50 9.32
C ALA A 25 -0.08 0.49 8.27
N LEU A 26 0.87 -0.18 7.61
CA LEU A 26 0.57 -1.35 6.79
C LEU A 26 0.09 -2.49 7.69
N THR A 27 -0.75 -3.39 7.20
CA THR A 27 -1.16 -4.57 7.98
C THR A 27 -0.22 -5.74 7.71
N SER A 28 0.28 -6.42 8.75
CA SER A 28 1.30 -7.49 8.61
C SER A 28 0.78 -8.78 7.92
N GLY A 29 -0.51 -8.86 7.63
CA GLY A 29 -1.11 -10.05 7.04
C GLY A 29 -2.54 -9.77 6.60
N VAL A 30 -3.13 -10.79 5.98
CA VAL A 30 -4.49 -10.72 5.44
C VAL A 30 -5.56 -10.44 6.50
N ASP A 31 -5.27 -10.80 7.76
CA ASP A 31 -6.21 -10.77 8.88
C ASP A 31 -6.19 -9.47 9.71
N LYS A 32 -5.54 -8.40 9.25
CA LYS A 32 -5.54 -7.04 9.88
C LYS A 32 -5.13 -6.96 11.37
N ASN A 33 -4.68 -8.03 12.01
CA ASN A 33 -4.57 -8.08 13.48
C ASN A 33 -3.15 -7.85 14.04
N LYS A 34 -2.17 -7.52 13.19
CA LYS A 34 -0.82 -7.13 13.61
C LYS A 34 -0.42 -5.80 12.97
N PRO A 35 0.14 -4.85 13.74
CA PRO A 35 0.69 -3.62 13.19
C PRO A 35 1.92 -3.98 12.35
N GLY A 36 1.85 -3.70 11.06
CA GLY A 36 2.95 -3.86 10.13
C GLY A 36 3.83 -2.61 10.04
N PRO A 37 4.72 -2.55 9.05
CA PRO A 37 5.57 -1.39 8.83
C PRO A 37 4.76 -0.11 8.66
N ILE A 38 5.27 1.00 9.20
CA ILE A 38 4.68 2.33 9.05
C ILE A 38 5.30 2.97 7.82
N VAL A 39 4.47 3.50 6.92
CA VAL A 39 4.89 4.20 5.70
C VAL A 39 4.40 5.64 5.73
N GLY A 40 5.24 6.54 5.25
CA GLY A 40 4.94 7.96 5.16
C GLY A 40 4.16 8.33 3.89
N PRO A 41 3.54 9.52 3.89
CA PRO A 41 2.99 10.10 2.68
C PRO A 41 4.08 10.27 1.61
N ASN A 42 3.76 9.91 0.36
CA ASN A 42 4.69 9.89 -0.78
C ASN A 42 5.81 8.84 -0.70
N ASP A 43 5.84 7.95 0.30
CA ASP A 43 6.78 6.83 0.29
C ASP A 43 6.54 5.97 -0.95
N VAL A 44 7.63 5.64 -1.64
CA VAL A 44 7.61 4.76 -2.81
C VAL A 44 7.73 3.32 -2.37
N LEU A 45 6.78 2.51 -2.81
CA LEU A 45 6.64 1.09 -2.51
C LEU A 45 6.60 0.28 -3.80
N THR A 46 6.97 -0.99 -3.72
CA THR A 46 6.84 -1.94 -4.84
C THR A 46 5.65 -2.85 -4.58
N VAL A 47 4.75 -2.97 -5.55
CA VAL A 47 3.67 -3.97 -5.49
C VAL A 47 4.26 -5.37 -5.60
N VAL A 48 3.91 -6.23 -4.65
CA VAL A 48 4.32 -7.63 -4.58
C VAL A 48 3.18 -8.55 -5.01
N ASP A 49 1.96 -8.22 -4.61
CA ASP A 49 0.77 -9.02 -4.93
C ASP A 49 -0.50 -8.15 -4.78
N GLY A 50 -1.62 -8.59 -5.34
CA GLY A 50 -2.92 -7.94 -5.27
C GLY A 50 -4.03 -8.94 -5.02
N GLU A 51 -4.89 -8.67 -4.04
CA GLU A 51 -6.01 -9.53 -3.68
C GLU A 51 -7.32 -8.72 -3.67
N LEU A 52 -8.39 -9.29 -4.22
CA LEU A 52 -9.72 -8.69 -4.18
C LEU A 52 -10.47 -9.16 -2.92
N ARG A 53 -10.70 -8.26 -1.95
CA ARG A 53 -11.43 -8.53 -0.70
C ARG A 53 -12.65 -7.68 -0.56
N ASN A 54 -13.81 -8.29 -0.30
CA ASN A 54 -15.08 -7.58 -0.13
C ASN A 54 -15.34 -6.55 -1.25
N ASN A 55 -14.99 -6.93 -2.49
CA ASN A 55 -15.10 -6.08 -3.68
C ASN A 55 -14.19 -4.84 -3.70
N ALA A 56 -13.11 -4.83 -2.89
CA ALA A 56 -12.07 -3.81 -2.88
C ALA A 56 -10.68 -4.46 -3.03
N TRP A 57 -9.84 -3.90 -3.90
CA TRP A 57 -8.47 -4.37 -4.04
C TRP A 57 -7.61 -3.95 -2.86
N VAL A 58 -6.82 -4.90 -2.38
CA VAL A 58 -5.74 -4.68 -1.42
C VAL A 58 -4.45 -5.19 -2.04
N TYR A 59 -3.34 -4.49 -1.76
CA TYR A 59 -2.05 -4.82 -2.35
C TYR A 59 -1.05 -5.14 -1.25
N ALA A 60 -0.31 -6.23 -1.44
CA ALA A 60 0.92 -6.47 -0.72
C ALA A 60 1.99 -5.56 -1.32
N VAL A 61 2.63 -4.75 -0.50
CA VAL A 61 3.63 -3.78 -0.91
C VAL A 61 4.91 -3.98 -0.11
N ARG A 62 6.04 -3.84 -0.79
CA ARG A 62 7.38 -3.88 -0.18
C ARG A 62 7.92 -2.45 -0.07
N THR A 63 8.34 -2.08 1.14
CA THR A 63 9.04 -0.82 1.39
C THR A 63 10.46 -0.86 0.83
N GLN A 64 11.10 0.29 0.66
CA GLN A 64 12.51 0.36 0.25
C GLN A 64 13.46 -0.37 1.22
N GLN A 65 13.05 -0.51 2.50
CA GLN A 65 13.79 -1.22 3.55
C GLN A 65 13.57 -2.74 3.49
N GLY A 66 12.74 -3.23 2.56
CA GLY A 66 12.47 -4.65 2.36
C GLY A 66 11.33 -5.21 3.21
N ALA A 67 10.68 -4.40 4.05
CA ALA A 67 9.53 -4.83 4.83
C ALA A 67 8.28 -4.95 3.94
N ILE A 68 7.45 -5.96 4.18
CA ILE A 68 6.23 -6.20 3.41
C ILE A 68 5.01 -5.97 4.32
N GLY A 69 3.98 -5.34 3.76
CA GLY A 69 2.68 -5.21 4.41
C GLY A 69 1.58 -4.97 3.40
N TRP A 70 0.33 -4.97 3.86
CA TRP A 70 -0.83 -4.79 3.00
C TRP A 70 -1.42 -3.38 3.17
N ILE A 71 -1.93 -2.84 2.06
CA ILE A 71 -2.55 -1.52 1.97
C ILE A 71 -3.73 -1.55 1.00
N GLY A 72 -4.74 -0.70 1.22
CA GLY A 72 -5.88 -0.59 0.32
C GLY A 72 -5.53 0.18 -0.96
N GLU A 73 -6.13 -0.22 -2.08
CA GLU A 73 -6.02 0.49 -3.37
C GLU A 73 -6.21 2.03 -3.27
N PRO A 74 -7.18 2.57 -2.50
CA PRO A 74 -7.40 4.02 -2.43
C PRO A 74 -6.26 4.81 -1.77
N GLN A 75 -5.37 4.14 -1.05
CA GLN A 75 -4.24 4.76 -0.37
C GLN A 75 -2.98 4.74 -1.24
N LEU A 76 -3.08 4.25 -2.47
CA LEU A 76 -1.98 4.14 -3.43
C LEU A 76 -2.26 4.98 -4.67
N ARG A 77 -1.19 5.46 -5.30
CA ARG A 77 -1.20 6.00 -6.65
C ARG A 77 0.03 5.50 -7.41
N ALA A 78 -0.05 5.45 -8.74
CA ALA A 78 1.12 5.11 -9.55
C ALA A 78 2.25 6.12 -9.27
N ALA A 79 3.45 5.61 -8.95
CA ALA A 79 4.62 6.46 -8.87
C ALA A 79 5.11 6.71 -10.30
N THR A 80 5.01 7.93 -10.78
CA THR A 80 5.72 8.36 -11.99
C THR A 80 7.22 8.44 -11.69
N PRO A 81 8.09 7.88 -12.54
CA PRO A 81 9.53 8.07 -12.45
C PRO A 81 9.95 9.53 -12.60
#